data_AF-A0A7Y0KC48-F1
#
_entry.id   AF-A0A7Y0KC48-F1
#
_cell.length_a   1.000
_cell.length_b   1.000
_cell.length_c   1.000
_cell.angle_alpha   90.00
_cell.angle_beta   90.00
_cell.angle_gamma   90.00
#
_symmetry.space_group_name_H-M   'P 1'
#
loop_
_entity.id
_entity.type
_entity.pdbx_description
1 polymer ?
#
loop_
_entity_poly.entity_id
_entity_poly.type
_entity_poly.pdbx_seq_one_letter_code
_entity_poly.pdbx_strand_id
1 'polypeptide(L)'
;MVQTKIRDSVSSTILVSEVRKIEENTDILDFFSKFHAYKGKRFFWKEPSGENMLVGIGVCEKIECSKGESSYSYVEKKWKQLIENAIVFNEFNHIGIGPVLLGGFSFDPLKEKTQDWDGFSEAHFYVPQFMLSEINGIQFITTNIFIQKDRIENAKVELEKNSFAFQKKLEEYSSPSEPSIKKITEVDRATWKNTVDKVISNLDGHLKKVVLARASKIHFSRELESELVLKKLIQQQSNGYIFALEAKDKCFIGASPERLVKKEGETVFSTCLAGSISRGGNKEEDNTLAEALLSDLKNREEHNYVVKMIKNAMEEVCSRVEMPPNPQIMKMRDIQHLYTPVSGKVKETESLISLIRLLHPTPALGGFPREEALKVIREVEGLDRGMYGAPIGWLDYQGNGEFAVSIRSGLLHGNVATIFAGCGIVADSDPDSEYEETAIKFKPMLTALGGK
;
A
#
# COMPACT_ATOMS: atom_id res chain seq x y z
N MET A 1 26.07 49.76 -11.35
CA MET A 1 26.51 48.35 -11.17
C MET A 1 26.56 48.14 -9.66
N VAL A 2 25.60 47.46 -9.05
CA VAL A 2 25.57 45.99 -8.97
C VAL A 2 24.12 45.50 -9.14
N GLN A 3 23.88 44.76 -10.23
CA GLN A 3 22.69 43.92 -10.40
C GLN A 3 22.87 42.68 -9.52
N THR A 4 22.09 42.57 -8.45
CA THR A 4 21.88 41.28 -7.80
C THR A 4 20.72 40.60 -8.50
N LYS A 5 21.03 39.79 -9.51
CA LYS A 5 20.08 38.88 -10.16
C LYS A 5 19.53 37.93 -9.10
N ILE A 6 18.31 38.20 -8.65
CA ILE A 6 17.45 37.19 -8.05
C ILE A 6 17.29 36.12 -9.12
N ARG A 7 17.78 34.91 -8.83
CA ARG A 7 17.56 33.75 -9.69
C ARG A 7 16.08 33.36 -9.56
N ASP A 8 15.27 33.90 -10.46
CA ASP A 8 13.96 33.38 -10.80
C ASP A 8 14.07 31.91 -11.24
N SER A 9 13.48 31.02 -10.46
CA SER A 9 12.86 29.79 -10.99
C SER A 9 11.72 29.34 -10.08
N VAL A 10 10.97 30.28 -9.53
CA VAL A 10 9.69 29.97 -8.89
C VAL A 10 8.75 29.57 -10.01
N SER A 11 8.17 28.37 -9.95
CA SER A 11 7.16 27.93 -10.91
C SER A 11 6.12 29.04 -11.12
N SER A 12 5.85 29.38 -12.38
CA SER A 12 4.85 30.38 -12.77
C SER A 12 3.42 29.86 -12.54
N THR A 13 3.27 28.58 -12.20
CA THR A 13 2.01 27.94 -11.86
C THR A 13 1.91 27.58 -10.39
N ILE A 14 0.67 27.46 -9.92
CA ILE A 14 0.29 27.16 -8.54
C ILE A 14 -0.79 26.08 -8.55
N LEU A 15 -0.72 25.14 -7.61
CA LEU A 15 -1.76 24.14 -7.42
C LEU A 15 -2.98 24.82 -6.81
N VAL A 16 -4.15 24.61 -7.42
CA VAL A 16 -5.43 25.01 -6.86
C VAL A 16 -6.30 23.77 -6.73
N SER A 17 -6.89 23.62 -5.55
CA SER A 17 -7.80 22.53 -5.24
C SER A 17 -9.13 23.06 -4.74
N GLU A 18 -10.21 22.39 -5.11
CA GLU A 18 -11.53 22.62 -4.57
C GLU A 18 -12.16 21.31 -4.14
N VAL A 19 -12.80 21.32 -2.95
CA VAL A 19 -13.59 20.22 -2.43
C VAL A 19 -15.07 20.60 -2.50
N ARG A 20 -15.88 19.73 -3.09
CA ARG A 20 -17.35 19.83 -3.09
C ARG A 20 -17.94 18.57 -2.50
N LYS A 21 -18.89 18.72 -1.58
CA LYS A 21 -19.74 17.60 -1.15
C LYS A 21 -20.69 17.24 -2.30
N ILE A 22 -20.92 15.95 -2.52
CA ILE A 22 -21.97 15.48 -3.44
C ILE A 22 -23.18 14.98 -2.64
N GLU A 23 -24.37 15.30 -3.13
CA GLU A 23 -25.63 14.96 -2.45
C GLU A 23 -26.17 13.59 -2.89
N GLU A 24 -25.90 13.17 -4.13
CA GLU A 24 -26.26 11.84 -4.63
C GLU A 24 -25.05 10.90 -4.50
N ASN A 25 -25.15 9.93 -3.59
CA ASN A 25 -24.10 8.95 -3.40
C ASN A 25 -23.96 8.07 -4.66
N THR A 26 -22.74 7.98 -5.15
CA THR A 26 -22.33 7.13 -6.28
C THR A 26 -21.61 5.90 -5.75
N ASP A 27 -21.90 4.71 -6.27
CA ASP A 27 -21.09 3.54 -5.91
C ASP A 27 -19.63 3.78 -6.32
N ILE A 28 -18.70 3.65 -5.36
CA ILE A 28 -17.32 4.08 -5.58
C ILE A 28 -16.58 3.21 -6.61
N LEU A 29 -16.97 1.94 -6.76
CA LEU A 29 -16.42 1.04 -7.76
C LEU A 29 -16.99 1.35 -9.15
N ASP A 30 -18.27 1.66 -9.23
CA ASP A 30 -18.91 2.17 -10.45
C ASP A 30 -18.23 3.48 -10.90
N PHE A 31 -17.96 4.41 -9.98
CA PHE A 31 -17.19 5.61 -10.28
C PHE A 31 -15.81 5.27 -10.86
N PHE A 32 -15.04 4.38 -10.22
CA PHE A 32 -13.74 3.93 -10.73
C PHE A 32 -13.85 3.35 -12.16
N SER A 33 -14.90 2.58 -12.42
CA SER A 33 -15.13 1.87 -13.68
C SER A 33 -15.56 2.81 -14.82
N LYS A 34 -16.39 3.82 -14.54
CA LYS A 34 -16.83 4.84 -15.51
C LYS A 34 -15.71 5.71 -16.06
N PHE A 35 -14.54 5.70 -15.42
CA PHE A 35 -13.33 6.39 -15.89
C PHE A 35 -12.33 5.43 -16.55
N HIS A 36 -12.80 4.38 -17.23
CA HIS A 36 -11.94 3.42 -17.94
C HIS A 36 -10.96 4.10 -18.93
N ALA A 37 -11.37 5.18 -19.61
CA ALA A 37 -10.48 5.98 -20.47
C ALA A 37 -9.22 6.56 -19.76
N TYR A 38 -9.21 6.57 -18.43
CA TYR A 38 -8.07 6.98 -17.61
C TYR A 38 -7.17 5.83 -17.16
N LYS A 39 -7.36 4.62 -17.70
CA LYS A 39 -6.53 3.44 -17.41
C LYS A 39 -5.03 3.80 -17.45
N GLY A 40 -4.30 3.40 -16.42
CA GLY A 40 -2.89 3.75 -16.25
C GLY A 40 -2.63 5.02 -15.43
N LYS A 41 -3.70 5.70 -15.01
CA LYS A 41 -3.68 6.96 -14.24
C LYS A 41 -4.80 6.98 -13.18
N ARG A 42 -5.14 5.81 -12.63
CA ARG A 42 -6.16 5.67 -11.60
C ARG A 42 -5.60 5.05 -10.33
N PHE A 43 -6.22 5.36 -9.22
CA PHE A 43 -5.92 4.77 -7.92
C PHE A 43 -7.22 4.44 -7.21
N PHE A 44 -7.23 3.31 -6.53
CA PHE A 44 -8.33 2.87 -5.67
C PHE A 44 -7.77 2.55 -4.29
N TRP A 45 -8.47 2.98 -3.26
CA TRP A 45 -8.20 2.63 -1.87
C TRP A 45 -9.50 2.44 -1.10
N LYS A 46 -9.57 1.39 -0.30
CA LYS A 46 -10.60 1.16 0.71
C LYS A 46 -9.91 0.68 1.98
N GLU A 47 -10.22 1.26 3.12
CA GLU A 47 -9.75 0.76 4.41
C GLU A 47 -10.56 -0.48 4.90
N PRO A 48 -10.08 -1.22 5.93
CA PRO A 48 -10.73 -2.42 6.44
C PRO A 48 -12.19 -2.26 6.85
N SER A 49 -12.57 -1.16 7.50
CA SER A 49 -13.96 -0.90 7.92
C SER A 49 -14.91 -0.73 6.72
N GLY A 50 -14.39 -0.27 5.59
CA GLY A 50 -15.18 0.18 4.44
C GLY A 50 -15.78 1.58 4.60
N GLU A 51 -15.56 2.26 5.72
CA GLU A 51 -16.11 3.60 5.98
C GLU A 51 -15.34 4.69 5.23
N ASN A 52 -14.07 4.45 4.93
CA ASN A 52 -13.19 5.39 4.24
C ASN A 52 -12.63 4.77 2.96
N MET A 53 -12.94 5.40 1.82
CA MET A 53 -12.53 4.95 0.49
C MET A 53 -12.16 6.14 -0.40
N LEU A 54 -11.15 5.98 -1.25
CA LEU A 54 -10.63 7.01 -2.14
C LEU A 54 -10.47 6.45 -3.56
N VAL A 55 -10.93 7.21 -4.54
CA VAL A 55 -10.68 6.95 -5.96
C VAL A 55 -10.07 8.18 -6.61
N GLY A 56 -8.81 8.06 -7.03
CA GLY A 56 -8.10 9.11 -7.78
C GLY A 56 -8.17 8.84 -9.28
N ILE A 57 -8.52 9.85 -10.06
CA ILE A 57 -8.63 9.82 -11.52
C ILE A 57 -7.71 10.87 -12.15
N GLY A 58 -6.90 10.44 -13.11
CA GLY A 58 -5.95 11.29 -13.80
C GLY A 58 -4.76 11.67 -12.93
N VAL A 59 -3.81 12.39 -13.52
CA VAL A 59 -2.59 12.84 -12.83
C VAL A 59 -2.47 14.35 -13.00
N CYS A 60 -2.48 15.07 -11.90
CA CYS A 60 -2.27 16.51 -11.84
C CYS A 60 -0.79 16.85 -11.63
N GLU A 61 -0.16 16.22 -10.64
CA GLU A 61 1.28 16.34 -10.36
C GLU A 61 1.87 14.96 -10.06
N LYS A 62 3.06 14.65 -10.59
CA LYS A 62 3.80 13.43 -10.27
C LYS A 62 4.93 13.73 -9.29
N ILE A 63 5.01 12.97 -8.21
CA ILE A 63 6.16 12.96 -7.30
C ILE A 63 6.77 11.57 -7.36
N GLU A 64 7.57 11.35 -8.39
CA GLU A 64 8.24 10.08 -8.65
C GLU A 64 9.76 10.25 -8.61
N CYS A 65 10.48 9.26 -8.09
CA CYS A 65 11.94 9.20 -8.21
C CYS A 65 12.50 7.78 -8.05
N SER A 66 13.72 7.61 -8.53
CA SER A 66 14.58 6.44 -8.32
C SER A 66 15.92 6.94 -7.79
N LYS A 67 16.01 7.06 -6.46
CA LYS A 67 17.13 7.70 -5.74
C LYS A 67 17.62 6.86 -4.56
N GLY A 68 17.34 5.57 -4.54
CA GLY A 68 17.68 4.72 -3.41
C GLY A 68 16.91 5.13 -2.16
N GLU A 69 17.60 5.10 -1.02
CA GLU A 69 17.08 5.54 0.28
C GLU A 69 16.68 7.02 0.33
N SER A 70 17.23 7.86 -0.57
CA SER A 70 16.87 9.28 -0.65
C SER A 70 15.48 9.52 -1.25
N SER A 71 14.78 8.46 -1.66
CA SER A 71 13.43 8.57 -2.22
C SER A 71 12.43 9.11 -1.19
N TYR A 72 12.53 8.73 0.09
CA TYR A 72 11.65 9.22 1.16
C TYR A 72 11.77 10.74 1.35
N SER A 73 12.99 11.24 1.55
CA SER A 73 13.24 12.68 1.75
C SER A 73 12.93 13.51 0.50
N TYR A 74 13.09 12.93 -0.69
CA TYR A 74 12.67 13.56 -1.93
C TYR A 74 11.15 13.77 -1.99
N VAL A 75 10.36 12.73 -1.71
CA VAL A 75 8.89 12.82 -1.72
C VAL A 75 8.42 13.83 -0.68
N GLU A 76 8.94 13.75 0.54
CA GLU A 76 8.59 14.67 1.63
C GLU A 76 8.86 16.12 1.24
N LYS A 77 10.07 16.42 0.74
CA LYS A 77 10.44 17.77 0.32
C LYS A 77 9.54 18.28 -0.81
N LYS A 78 9.28 17.44 -1.82
CA LYS A 78 8.46 17.82 -2.98
C LYS A 78 7.00 18.04 -2.58
N TRP A 79 6.46 17.18 -1.73
CA TRP A 79 5.10 17.30 -1.22
C TRP A 79 4.93 18.58 -0.39
N LYS A 80 5.83 18.83 0.55
CA LYS A 80 5.84 20.04 1.37
C LYS A 80 5.89 21.30 0.50
N GLN A 81 6.80 21.36 -0.48
CA GLN A 81 6.90 22.49 -1.41
C GLN A 81 5.64 22.70 -2.24
N LEU A 82 4.98 21.62 -2.67
CA LEU A 82 3.74 21.71 -3.45
C LEU A 82 2.61 22.30 -2.60
N ILE A 83 2.43 21.80 -1.38
CA ILE A 83 1.34 22.21 -0.49
C ILE A 83 1.55 23.59 0.13
N GLU A 84 2.78 23.97 0.49
CA GLU A 84 3.09 25.32 0.99
C GLU A 84 2.67 26.43 0.02
N ASN A 85 2.66 26.12 -1.27
CA ASN A 85 2.26 27.05 -2.32
C ASN A 85 0.82 26.83 -2.79
N ALA A 86 0.08 25.82 -2.33
CA ALA A 86 -1.23 25.51 -2.88
C ALA A 86 -2.33 26.47 -2.37
N ILE A 87 -3.35 26.70 -3.19
CA ILE A 87 -4.60 27.35 -2.77
C ILE A 87 -5.67 26.27 -2.67
N VAL A 88 -6.23 26.07 -1.47
CA VAL A 88 -7.21 25.01 -1.21
C VAL A 88 -8.54 25.63 -0.79
N PHE A 89 -9.57 25.48 -1.63
CA PHE A 89 -10.95 25.81 -1.31
C PHE A 89 -11.63 24.58 -0.70
N ASN A 90 -11.57 24.47 0.63
CA ASN A 90 -12.20 23.38 1.37
C ASN A 90 -12.90 23.93 2.61
N GLU A 91 -14.23 23.81 2.65
CA GLU A 91 -15.07 24.24 3.79
C GLU A 91 -15.35 23.08 4.77
N PHE A 92 -14.87 21.87 4.47
CA PHE A 92 -15.15 20.65 5.21
C PHE A 92 -13.93 20.20 6.03
N ASN A 93 -14.18 19.69 7.24
CA ASN A 93 -13.13 19.23 8.15
C ASN A 93 -13.06 17.70 8.20
N HIS A 94 -12.73 17.07 7.07
CA HIS A 94 -12.52 15.63 6.95
C HIS A 94 -11.09 15.32 6.52
N ILE A 95 -10.59 14.16 6.96
CA ILE A 95 -9.30 13.61 6.56
C ILE A 95 -9.48 12.88 5.22
N GLY A 96 -8.51 12.99 4.31
CA GLY A 96 -8.59 12.32 2.99
C GLY A 96 -9.44 13.05 1.93
N ILE A 97 -9.67 14.36 2.10
CA ILE A 97 -10.24 15.27 1.08
C ILE A 97 -9.27 16.41 0.76
N GLY A 98 -9.47 17.11 -0.35
CA GLY A 98 -8.53 18.12 -0.84
C GLY A 98 -7.35 17.48 -1.59
N PRO A 99 -6.21 18.17 -1.74
CA PRO A 99 -5.04 17.56 -2.36
C PRO A 99 -4.59 16.35 -1.54
N VAL A 100 -4.54 15.19 -2.19
CA VAL A 100 -4.05 13.94 -1.62
C VAL A 100 -3.00 13.35 -2.54
N LEU A 101 -1.86 13.01 -1.95
CA LEU A 101 -0.77 12.29 -2.59
C LEU A 101 -1.07 10.78 -2.50
N LEU A 102 -1.30 10.14 -3.64
CA LEU A 102 -1.65 8.72 -3.76
C LEU A 102 -0.46 7.94 -4.30
N GLY A 103 -0.14 6.78 -3.73
CA GLY A 103 0.95 5.96 -4.24
C GLY A 103 1.66 5.10 -3.21
N GLY A 104 2.94 4.83 -3.45
CA GLY A 104 3.75 4.00 -2.57
C GLY A 104 5.23 4.01 -2.87
N PHE A 105 5.97 3.21 -2.11
CA PHE A 105 7.40 2.96 -2.32
C PHE A 105 7.63 1.52 -2.79
N SER A 106 8.75 1.28 -3.47
CA SER A 106 9.24 -0.05 -3.77
C SER A 106 9.81 -0.74 -2.53
N PHE A 107 9.77 -2.06 -2.51
CA PHE A 107 10.24 -2.90 -1.41
C PHE A 107 11.72 -2.67 -1.09
N ASP A 108 12.58 -2.74 -2.11
CA ASP A 108 14.02 -2.59 -1.96
C ASP A 108 14.55 -1.70 -3.10
N PRO A 109 14.92 -0.45 -2.81
CA PRO A 109 15.36 0.47 -3.85
C PRO A 109 16.80 0.19 -4.32
N LEU A 110 17.51 -0.79 -3.73
CA LEU A 110 18.83 -1.22 -4.19
C LEU A 110 18.78 -2.43 -5.13
N LYS A 111 17.63 -3.09 -5.27
CA LYS A 111 17.43 -4.19 -6.23
C LYS A 111 17.27 -3.61 -7.64
N GLU A 112 17.96 -4.21 -8.61
CA GLU A 112 17.78 -3.84 -10.01
C GLU A 112 16.35 -4.11 -10.46
N LYS A 113 15.73 -3.10 -11.08
CA LYS A 113 14.35 -3.17 -11.54
C LYS A 113 14.24 -4.02 -12.81
N THR A 114 13.30 -4.95 -12.78
CA THR A 114 12.92 -5.78 -13.92
C THR A 114 11.83 -5.11 -14.78
N GLN A 115 11.68 -5.59 -16.02
CA GLN A 115 10.63 -5.10 -16.95
C GLN A 115 9.21 -5.27 -16.40
N ASP A 116 8.99 -6.23 -15.50
CA ASP A 116 7.69 -6.43 -14.85
C ASP A 116 7.26 -5.12 -14.17
N TRP A 117 8.18 -4.33 -13.60
CA TRP A 117 7.87 -3.08 -12.88
C TRP A 117 8.06 -1.80 -13.70
N ASP A 118 8.22 -1.91 -15.03
CA ASP A 118 8.30 -0.76 -15.91
C ASP A 118 7.06 0.14 -15.76
N GLY A 119 7.28 1.42 -15.43
CA GLY A 119 6.21 2.39 -15.17
C GLY A 119 6.03 2.74 -13.71
N PHE A 120 6.51 1.89 -12.79
CA PHE A 120 6.61 2.22 -11.37
C PHE A 120 8.00 2.75 -11.07
N SER A 121 8.09 3.79 -10.26
CA SER A 121 9.34 4.38 -9.73
C SER A 121 9.60 3.84 -8.31
N GLU A 122 10.81 3.99 -7.75
CA GLU A 122 11.07 3.54 -6.36
C GLU A 122 10.21 4.28 -5.33
N ALA A 123 10.01 5.58 -5.53
CA ALA A 123 8.86 6.27 -5.00
C ALA A 123 7.93 6.59 -6.16
N HIS A 124 6.71 6.11 -6.11
CA HIS A 124 5.72 6.32 -7.15
C HIS A 124 4.46 6.95 -6.55
N PHE A 125 4.37 8.27 -6.60
CA PHE A 125 3.24 9.03 -6.09
C PHE A 125 2.72 10.04 -7.10
N TYR A 126 1.43 10.36 -7.01
CA TYR A 126 0.84 11.47 -7.74
C TYR A 126 -0.34 12.10 -7.00
N VAL A 127 -0.63 13.35 -7.34
CA VAL A 127 -1.87 14.03 -6.99
C VAL A 127 -2.86 13.82 -8.13
N PRO A 128 -4.07 13.28 -7.88
CA PRO A 128 -5.03 13.03 -8.95
C PRO A 128 -5.63 14.34 -9.47
N GLN A 129 -6.10 14.35 -10.73
CA GLN A 129 -6.85 15.50 -11.25
C GLN A 129 -8.21 15.62 -10.57
N PHE A 130 -8.86 14.47 -10.36
CA PHE A 130 -10.15 14.37 -9.68
C PHE A 130 -10.08 13.24 -8.66
N MET A 131 -10.69 13.44 -7.50
CA MET A 131 -10.77 12.41 -6.48
C MET A 131 -12.18 12.34 -5.93
N LEU A 132 -12.76 11.14 -5.93
CA LEU A 132 -13.94 10.84 -5.12
C LEU A 132 -13.47 10.25 -3.80
N SER A 133 -13.86 10.89 -2.70
CA SER A 133 -13.63 10.38 -1.34
C SER A 133 -14.97 10.04 -0.71
N GLU A 134 -15.13 8.84 -0.20
CA GLU A 134 -16.22 8.46 0.71
C GLU A 134 -15.66 8.38 2.12
N ILE A 135 -16.12 9.24 3.01
CA ILE A 135 -15.65 9.37 4.39
C ILE A 135 -16.84 9.26 5.34
N ASN A 136 -16.92 8.15 6.07
CA ASN A 136 -18.03 7.83 6.98
C ASN A 136 -19.41 7.96 6.30
N GLY A 137 -19.51 7.48 5.05
CA GLY A 137 -20.73 7.51 4.24
C GLY A 137 -21.06 8.87 3.58
N ILE A 138 -20.22 9.89 3.77
CA ILE A 138 -20.35 11.19 3.10
C ILE A 138 -19.37 11.24 1.93
N GLN A 139 -19.85 11.62 0.76
CA GLN A 139 -19.02 11.70 -0.43
C GLN A 139 -18.61 13.12 -0.82
N PHE A 140 -17.36 13.25 -1.27
CA PHE A 140 -16.75 14.50 -1.70
C PHE A 140 -16.02 14.31 -3.02
N ILE A 141 -16.15 15.29 -3.91
CA ILE A 141 -15.31 15.41 -5.10
C ILE A 141 -14.26 16.48 -4.85
N THR A 142 -12.99 16.12 -5.00
CA THR A 142 -11.88 17.06 -5.08
C THR A 142 -11.47 17.24 -6.54
N THR A 143 -11.31 18.49 -6.98
CA THR A 143 -10.70 18.85 -8.27
C THR A 143 -9.38 19.56 -8.04
N ASN A 144 -8.30 19.09 -8.67
CA ASN A 144 -6.95 19.67 -8.60
C ASN A 144 -6.50 20.15 -9.98
N ILE A 145 -6.09 21.42 -10.09
CA ILE A 145 -5.57 22.02 -11.32
C ILE A 145 -4.34 22.87 -11.04
N PHE A 146 -3.49 23.06 -12.05
CA PHE A 146 -2.48 24.12 -12.03
C PHE A 146 -2.98 25.34 -12.79
N ILE A 147 -2.87 26.52 -12.18
CA ILE A 147 -3.15 27.80 -12.84
C ILE A 147 -1.90 28.68 -12.81
N GLN A 148 -1.81 29.62 -13.76
CA GLN A 148 -0.77 30.64 -13.70
C GLN A 148 -1.02 31.61 -12.54
N LYS A 149 0.04 32.06 -11.86
CA LYS A 149 -0.05 32.91 -10.66
C LYS A 149 -0.72 34.27 -10.91
N ASP A 150 -0.59 34.79 -12.12
CA ASP A 150 -1.25 36.03 -12.57
C ASP A 150 -2.75 35.85 -12.85
N ARG A 151 -3.27 34.61 -12.84
CA ARG A 151 -4.68 34.27 -13.08
C ARG A 151 -5.39 33.71 -11.85
N ILE A 152 -4.81 33.88 -10.65
CA ILE A 152 -5.39 33.36 -9.40
C ILE A 152 -6.82 33.88 -9.15
N GLU A 153 -7.12 35.11 -9.57
CA GLU A 153 -8.47 35.68 -9.51
C GLU A 153 -9.52 34.86 -10.28
N ASN A 154 -9.10 34.09 -11.30
CA ASN A 154 -9.95 33.23 -12.11
C ASN A 154 -9.99 31.78 -11.61
N ALA A 155 -9.35 31.46 -10.47
CA ALA A 155 -9.19 30.09 -9.98
C ALA A 155 -10.52 29.33 -9.89
N LYS A 156 -11.56 29.94 -9.31
CA LYS A 156 -12.89 29.30 -9.17
C LYS A 156 -13.54 29.01 -10.52
N VAL A 157 -13.43 29.94 -11.47
CA VAL A 157 -13.99 29.77 -12.83
C VAL A 157 -13.28 28.63 -13.57
N GLU A 158 -11.96 28.51 -13.43
CA GLU A 158 -11.19 27.42 -14.04
C GLU A 158 -11.50 26.06 -13.37
N LEU A 159 -11.70 26.03 -12.06
CA LEU A 159 -12.16 24.83 -11.34
C LEU A 159 -13.54 24.37 -11.81
N GLU A 160 -14.51 25.29 -11.95
CA GLU A 160 -15.85 24.99 -12.46
C GLU A 160 -15.81 24.42 -13.88
N LYS A 161 -15.02 25.03 -14.77
CA LYS A 161 -14.83 24.51 -16.15
C LYS A 161 -14.26 23.09 -16.15
N ASN A 162 -13.26 22.83 -15.31
CA ASN A 162 -12.63 21.51 -15.22
C ASN A 162 -13.58 20.47 -14.62
N SER A 163 -14.34 20.83 -13.58
CA SER A 163 -15.38 19.99 -12.97
C SER A 163 -16.47 19.62 -13.99
N PHE A 164 -16.93 20.58 -14.79
CA PHE A 164 -17.89 20.30 -15.87
C PHE A 164 -17.31 19.42 -16.97
N ALA A 165 -16.06 19.66 -17.37
CA ALA A 165 -15.37 18.82 -18.35
C ALA A 165 -15.14 17.39 -17.83
N PHE A 166 -14.95 17.22 -16.53
CA PHE A 166 -14.82 15.92 -15.87
C PHE A 166 -16.11 15.11 -15.92
N GLN A 167 -17.24 15.74 -15.58
CA GLN A 167 -18.55 15.07 -15.64
C GLN A 167 -18.88 14.57 -17.06
N LYS A 168 -18.45 15.28 -18.10
CA LYS A 168 -18.61 14.86 -19.50
C LYS A 168 -17.77 13.65 -19.92
N LYS A 169 -16.77 13.26 -19.12
CA LYS A 169 -15.89 12.12 -19.40
C LYS A 169 -16.34 10.83 -18.72
N LEU A 170 -17.45 10.86 -17.99
CA LEU A 170 -18.08 9.65 -17.49
C LEU A 170 -18.57 8.82 -18.69
N GLU A 171 -18.02 7.63 -18.84
CA GLU A 171 -18.40 6.69 -19.90
C GLU A 171 -19.33 5.62 -19.34
N GLU A 172 -20.22 5.10 -20.20
CA GLU A 172 -20.93 3.86 -19.87
C GLU A 172 -19.92 2.71 -19.87
N TYR A 173 -19.64 2.17 -18.68
CA TYR A 173 -18.80 1.00 -18.53
C TYR A 173 -19.65 -0.26 -18.49
N SER A 174 -19.46 -1.14 -19.47
CA SER A 174 -20.00 -2.50 -19.45
C SER A 174 -18.91 -3.45 -19.01
N SER A 175 -19.11 -4.13 -17.87
CA SER A 175 -18.16 -5.12 -17.38
C SER A 175 -17.90 -6.18 -18.47
N PRO A 176 -16.64 -6.40 -18.89
CA PRO A 176 -16.36 -7.46 -19.85
C PRO A 176 -16.67 -8.81 -19.22
N SER A 177 -16.88 -9.82 -20.07
CA SER A 177 -16.96 -11.19 -19.57
C SER A 177 -15.65 -11.59 -18.86
N GLU A 178 -15.72 -12.54 -17.94
CA GLU A 178 -14.52 -12.98 -17.22
C GLU A 178 -13.54 -13.69 -18.18
N PRO A 179 -12.23 -13.39 -18.14
CA PRO A 179 -11.25 -14.16 -18.88
C PRO A 179 -11.05 -15.55 -18.26
N SER A 180 -10.75 -16.54 -19.11
CA SER A 180 -10.41 -17.89 -18.64
C SER A 180 -8.90 -18.03 -18.43
N ILE A 181 -8.49 -18.72 -17.35
CA ILE A 181 -7.09 -19.07 -17.11
C ILE A 181 -6.64 -20.12 -18.14
N LYS A 182 -5.51 -19.86 -18.80
CA LYS A 182 -4.89 -20.73 -19.80
C LYS A 182 -3.69 -21.49 -19.25
N LYS A 183 -2.90 -20.84 -18.39
CA LYS A 183 -1.67 -21.41 -17.85
C LYS A 183 -1.33 -20.73 -16.54
N ILE A 184 -0.79 -21.50 -15.60
CA ILE A 184 -0.14 -20.98 -14.40
C ILE A 184 1.31 -21.45 -14.44
N THR A 185 2.25 -20.54 -14.19
CA THR A 185 3.69 -20.83 -14.12
C THR A 185 4.25 -20.31 -12.82
N GLU A 186 4.98 -21.17 -12.11
CA GLU A 186 5.58 -20.88 -10.81
C GLU A 186 7.04 -21.33 -10.82
N VAL A 187 7.81 -20.85 -9.85
CA VAL A 187 9.10 -21.46 -9.54
C VAL A 187 8.85 -22.92 -9.13
N ASP A 188 9.65 -23.85 -9.64
CA ASP A 188 9.48 -25.25 -9.28
C ASP A 188 9.84 -25.48 -7.80
N ARG A 189 9.23 -26.51 -7.21
CA ARG A 189 9.39 -26.83 -5.79
C ARG A 189 10.85 -27.10 -5.42
N ALA A 190 11.64 -27.72 -6.29
CA ALA A 190 13.03 -28.04 -5.99
C ALA A 190 13.89 -26.77 -5.93
N THR A 191 13.69 -25.84 -6.88
CA THR A 191 14.35 -24.53 -6.84
C THR A 191 13.97 -23.75 -5.58
N TRP A 192 12.69 -23.73 -5.18
CA TRP A 192 12.27 -23.10 -3.94
C TRP A 192 12.96 -23.70 -2.71
N LYS A 193 12.97 -25.04 -2.58
CA LYS A 193 13.62 -25.72 -1.47
C LYS A 193 15.11 -25.36 -1.36
N ASN A 194 15.82 -25.42 -2.49
CA ASN A 194 17.23 -25.06 -2.52
C ASN A 194 17.48 -23.60 -2.06
N THR A 195 16.57 -22.68 -2.37
CA THR A 195 16.67 -21.29 -1.88
C THR A 195 16.42 -21.20 -0.38
N VAL A 196 15.43 -21.92 0.16
CA VAL A 196 15.16 -21.98 1.60
C VAL A 196 16.35 -22.59 2.35
N ASP A 197 16.89 -23.72 1.87
CA ASP A 197 18.04 -24.40 2.48
C ASP A 197 19.29 -23.49 2.52
N LYS A 198 19.50 -22.71 1.47
CA LYS A 198 20.56 -21.68 1.44
C LYS A 198 20.35 -20.62 2.51
N VAL A 199 19.12 -20.16 2.72
CA VAL A 199 18.81 -19.18 3.77
C VAL A 199 19.03 -19.80 5.14
N ILE A 200 18.49 -21.00 5.41
CA ILE A 200 18.68 -21.71 6.68
C ILE A 200 20.17 -21.86 7.01
N SER A 201 20.99 -22.22 6.02
CA SER A 201 22.45 -22.35 6.19
C SER A 201 23.17 -21.04 6.51
N ASN A 202 22.58 -19.89 6.16
CA ASN A 202 23.10 -18.55 6.47
C ASN A 202 22.50 -17.97 7.76
N LEU A 203 21.43 -18.56 8.31
CA LEU A 203 20.90 -18.14 9.60
C LEU A 203 21.88 -18.55 10.69
N ASP A 204 22.24 -17.59 11.54
CA ASP A 204 23.23 -17.78 12.60
C ASP A 204 22.81 -17.09 13.90
N GLY A 205 23.75 -16.96 14.83
CA GLY A 205 23.53 -16.22 16.07
C GLY A 205 23.13 -14.75 15.87
N HIS A 206 23.39 -14.17 14.70
CA HIS A 206 23.18 -12.77 14.36
C HIS A 206 21.94 -12.55 13.49
N LEU A 207 21.77 -13.30 12.39
CA LEU A 207 20.62 -13.24 11.51
C LEU A 207 19.54 -14.23 11.97
N LYS A 208 18.41 -13.70 12.46
CA LYS A 208 17.35 -14.49 13.10
C LYS A 208 16.23 -14.90 12.16
N LYS A 209 15.92 -14.06 11.19
CA LYS A 209 14.78 -14.26 10.29
C LYS A 209 15.05 -13.61 8.94
N VAL A 210 14.70 -14.29 7.87
CA VAL A 210 14.64 -13.73 6.52
C VAL A 210 13.30 -14.09 5.93
N VAL A 211 12.59 -13.11 5.37
CA VAL A 211 11.31 -13.40 4.71
C VAL A 211 11.57 -13.54 3.23
N LEU A 212 11.34 -14.72 2.66
CA LEU A 212 11.47 -14.99 1.23
C LEU A 212 10.12 -14.83 0.53
N ALA A 213 10.14 -14.40 -0.73
CA ALA A 213 8.96 -14.36 -1.56
C ALA A 213 9.14 -15.17 -2.85
N ARG A 214 8.00 -15.61 -3.39
CA ARG A 214 7.88 -16.20 -4.72
C ARG A 214 6.68 -15.63 -5.46
N ALA A 215 6.73 -15.76 -6.78
CA ALA A 215 5.68 -15.29 -7.67
C ALA A 215 5.05 -16.45 -8.45
N SER A 216 3.76 -16.29 -8.79
CA SER A 216 3.03 -17.15 -9.71
C SER A 216 2.49 -16.29 -10.84
N LYS A 217 2.84 -16.63 -12.09
CA LYS A 217 2.36 -15.94 -13.30
C LYS A 217 1.18 -16.69 -13.88
N ILE A 218 0.04 -16.01 -13.99
CA ILE A 218 -1.23 -16.56 -14.48
C ILE A 218 -1.51 -15.92 -15.83
N HIS A 219 -1.63 -16.76 -16.86
CA HIS A 219 -1.92 -16.34 -18.23
C HIS A 219 -3.40 -16.53 -18.55
N PHE A 220 -4.00 -15.52 -19.15
CA PHE A 220 -5.43 -15.46 -19.46
C PHE A 220 -5.70 -15.49 -20.98
N SER A 221 -6.93 -15.84 -21.34
CA SER A 221 -7.40 -15.86 -22.74
C SER A 221 -7.48 -14.49 -23.40
N ARG A 222 -7.52 -13.42 -22.62
CA ARG A 222 -7.59 -12.01 -23.06
C ARG A 222 -7.06 -11.12 -21.95
N GLU A 223 -7.01 -9.83 -22.23
CA GLU A 223 -6.67 -8.80 -21.25
C GLU A 223 -7.54 -8.88 -19.99
N LEU A 224 -6.89 -8.69 -18.85
CA LEU A 224 -7.54 -8.68 -17.54
C LEU A 224 -7.77 -7.22 -17.11
N GLU A 225 -9.01 -6.92 -16.72
CA GLU A 225 -9.42 -5.60 -16.29
C GLU A 225 -9.37 -5.48 -14.76
N SER A 226 -8.82 -4.37 -14.25
CA SER A 226 -8.62 -4.14 -12.82
C SER A 226 -9.95 -4.02 -12.09
N GLU A 227 -10.97 -3.49 -12.75
CA GLU A 227 -12.36 -3.37 -12.28
C GLU A 227 -12.96 -4.71 -11.87
N LEU A 228 -12.77 -5.76 -12.69
CA LEU A 228 -13.26 -7.11 -12.39
C LEU A 228 -12.58 -7.70 -11.15
N VAL A 229 -11.27 -7.51 -11.05
CA VAL A 229 -10.47 -8.01 -9.92
C VAL A 229 -10.83 -7.25 -8.64
N LEU A 230 -10.94 -5.92 -8.70
CA LEU A 230 -11.37 -5.08 -7.58
C LEU A 230 -12.74 -5.51 -7.06
N LYS A 231 -13.71 -5.72 -7.95
CA LYS A 231 -15.05 -6.20 -7.58
C LYS A 231 -14.99 -7.48 -6.76
N LYS A 232 -14.20 -8.46 -7.21
CA LYS A 232 -14.03 -9.74 -6.51
C LYS A 232 -13.29 -9.58 -5.19
N LEU A 233 -12.24 -8.76 -5.14
CA LEU A 233 -11.50 -8.51 -3.89
C LEU A 233 -12.39 -7.84 -2.84
N ILE A 234 -13.20 -6.84 -3.21
CA ILE A 234 -14.14 -6.18 -2.31
C ILE A 234 -15.16 -7.18 -1.73
N GLN A 235 -15.68 -8.08 -2.57
CA GLN A 235 -16.65 -9.10 -2.14
C GLN A 235 -16.04 -10.17 -1.24
N GLN A 236 -14.79 -10.58 -1.50
CA GLN A 236 -14.16 -11.73 -0.84
C GLN A 236 -13.33 -11.34 0.40
N GLN A 237 -12.80 -10.12 0.43
CA GLN A 237 -11.82 -9.62 1.42
C GLN A 237 -12.30 -8.33 2.08
N SER A 238 -13.58 -8.28 2.49
CA SER A 238 -14.25 -7.07 3.01
C SER A 238 -13.53 -6.38 4.17
N ASN A 239 -12.75 -7.12 4.96
CA ASN A 239 -12.08 -6.66 6.17
C ASN A 239 -10.60 -6.29 5.96
N GLY A 240 -10.15 -6.20 4.71
CA GLY A 240 -8.79 -5.78 4.36
C GLY A 240 -8.74 -4.40 3.69
N TYR A 241 -7.54 -3.85 3.61
CA TYR A 241 -7.20 -2.76 2.71
C TYR A 241 -7.29 -3.25 1.28
N ILE A 242 -8.22 -2.70 0.49
CA ILE A 242 -8.28 -2.97 -0.95
C ILE A 242 -7.62 -1.81 -1.67
N PHE A 243 -6.66 -2.11 -2.56
CA PHE A 243 -5.97 -1.07 -3.31
C PHE A 243 -5.78 -1.47 -4.77
N ALA A 244 -5.74 -0.47 -5.64
CA ALA A 244 -5.22 -0.58 -7.00
C ALA A 244 -4.43 0.69 -7.33
N LEU A 245 -3.23 0.53 -7.88
CA LEU A 245 -2.38 1.61 -8.37
C LEU A 245 -2.04 1.32 -9.82
N GLU A 246 -2.59 2.12 -10.74
CA GLU A 246 -2.32 1.99 -12.16
C GLU A 246 -1.18 2.91 -12.59
N ALA A 247 -0.25 2.36 -13.38
CA ALA A 247 0.84 3.10 -13.98
C ALA A 247 1.09 2.58 -15.40
N LYS A 248 0.97 3.47 -16.39
CA LYS A 248 1.06 3.13 -17.83
C LYS A 248 0.05 2.03 -18.21
N ASP A 249 0.54 0.84 -18.57
CA ASP A 249 -0.22 -0.33 -19.01
C ASP A 249 -0.27 -1.43 -17.95
N LYS A 250 0.02 -1.08 -16.69
CA LYS A 250 0.06 -2.02 -15.55
C LYS A 250 -0.82 -1.54 -14.40
N CYS A 251 -1.32 -2.50 -13.62
CA CYS A 251 -2.07 -2.25 -12.40
C CYS A 251 -1.53 -3.13 -11.26
N PHE A 252 -1.02 -2.51 -10.20
CA PHE A 252 -0.67 -3.22 -8.98
C PHE A 252 -1.87 -3.17 -8.02
N ILE A 253 -2.39 -4.34 -7.66
CA ILE A 253 -3.69 -4.50 -7.01
C ILE A 253 -3.62 -5.54 -5.89
N GLY A 254 -4.38 -5.36 -4.81
CA GLY A 254 -4.37 -6.33 -3.72
C GLY A 254 -5.41 -6.09 -2.62
N ALA A 255 -5.42 -7.02 -1.67
CA ALA A 255 -6.27 -7.01 -0.49
C ALA A 255 -5.45 -7.33 0.78
N SER A 256 -4.81 -6.31 1.34
CA SER A 256 -3.91 -6.49 2.48
C SER A 256 -4.67 -6.50 3.81
N PRO A 257 -4.37 -7.41 4.74
CA PRO A 257 -4.89 -7.34 6.12
C PRO A 257 -4.09 -6.38 7.01
N GLU A 258 -2.95 -5.86 6.55
CA GLU A 258 -1.92 -5.30 7.43
C GLU A 258 -1.72 -3.79 7.21
N ARG A 259 -1.98 -3.02 8.27
CA ARG A 259 -1.61 -1.61 8.36
C ARG A 259 -0.11 -1.50 8.61
N LEU A 260 0.57 -0.64 7.87
CA LEU A 260 1.91 -0.20 8.24
C LEU A 260 1.83 0.93 9.27
N VAL A 261 1.17 2.03 8.90
CA VAL A 261 1.01 3.21 9.75
C VAL A 261 -0.18 4.06 9.31
N LYS A 262 -0.87 4.67 10.27
CA LYS A 262 -1.92 5.68 10.07
C LYS A 262 -1.58 6.92 10.89
N LYS A 263 -1.85 8.12 10.37
CA LYS A 263 -1.73 9.39 11.09
C LYS A 263 -3.03 10.18 10.99
N GLU A 264 -3.53 10.61 12.15
CA GLU A 264 -4.70 11.48 12.30
C GLU A 264 -4.33 12.64 13.25
N GLY A 265 -4.22 13.85 12.71
CA GLY A 265 -3.67 15.01 13.39
C GLY A 265 -2.25 14.71 13.90
N GLU A 266 -2.06 14.81 15.20
CA GLU A 266 -0.79 14.52 15.88
C GLU A 266 -0.68 13.06 16.36
N THR A 267 -1.71 12.24 16.15
CA THR A 267 -1.75 10.86 16.64
C THR A 267 -1.38 9.91 15.51
N VAL A 268 -0.50 8.96 15.80
CA VAL A 268 -0.08 7.91 14.88
C VAL A 268 -0.42 6.54 15.43
N PHE A 269 -0.79 5.63 14.55
CA PHE A 269 -1.20 4.27 14.87
C PHE A 269 -0.45 3.27 14.00
N SER A 270 0.06 2.21 14.61
CA SER A 270 0.62 1.04 13.93
C SER A 270 0.16 -0.22 14.67
N THR A 271 0.47 -1.38 14.12
CA THR A 271 0.14 -2.66 14.75
C THR A 271 1.24 -3.68 14.51
N CYS A 272 1.53 -4.46 15.54
CA CYS A 272 2.30 -5.67 15.41
C CYS A 272 1.33 -6.82 15.16
N LEU A 273 1.42 -7.45 14.00
CA LEU A 273 0.61 -8.62 13.65
C LEU A 273 1.55 -9.73 13.16
N ALA A 274 1.88 -10.68 14.04
CA ALA A 274 2.79 -11.77 13.73
C ALA A 274 2.55 -12.94 14.68
N GLY A 275 2.69 -14.16 14.18
CA GLY A 275 2.29 -15.38 14.87
C GLY A 275 0.81 -15.66 14.69
N SER A 276 0.48 -16.89 14.28
CA SER A 276 -0.87 -17.24 13.83
C SER A 276 -1.22 -18.68 14.19
N ILE A 277 -2.50 -18.95 14.40
CA ILE A 277 -3.05 -20.30 14.50
C ILE A 277 -4.43 -20.35 13.83
N SER A 278 -4.89 -21.52 13.42
CA SER A 278 -6.23 -21.71 12.86
C SER A 278 -7.32 -21.36 13.89
N ARG A 279 -8.52 -21.05 13.39
CA ARG A 279 -9.73 -20.99 14.23
C ARG A 279 -10.19 -22.40 14.61
N GLY A 280 -10.82 -22.52 15.77
CA GLY A 280 -11.44 -23.79 16.22
C GLY A 280 -12.78 -24.03 15.55
N GLY A 281 -13.23 -25.30 15.53
CA GLY A 281 -14.56 -25.68 15.02
C GLY A 281 -15.71 -25.24 15.94
N ASN A 282 -15.40 -24.89 17.20
CA ASN A 282 -16.34 -24.34 18.17
C ASN A 282 -15.64 -23.34 19.10
N LYS A 283 -16.41 -22.64 19.95
CA LYS A 283 -15.90 -21.56 20.82
C LYS A 283 -14.86 -22.03 21.85
N GLU A 284 -15.02 -23.24 22.38
CA GLU A 284 -14.11 -23.78 23.40
C GLU A 284 -12.75 -24.11 22.76
N GLU A 285 -12.77 -24.88 21.67
CA GLU A 285 -11.59 -25.19 20.89
C GLU A 285 -10.88 -23.92 20.39
N ASP A 286 -11.64 -22.95 19.90
CA ASP A 286 -11.11 -21.68 19.41
C ASP A 286 -10.37 -20.89 20.50
N ASN A 287 -10.87 -20.94 21.73
CA ASN A 287 -10.22 -20.33 22.89
C ASN A 287 -8.99 -21.13 23.35
N THR A 288 -9.05 -22.46 23.34
CA THR A 288 -7.89 -23.31 23.64
C THR A 288 -6.75 -23.05 22.64
N LEU A 289 -7.06 -22.92 21.35
CA LEU A 289 -6.07 -22.55 20.33
C LEU A 289 -5.51 -21.14 20.56
N ALA A 290 -6.35 -20.20 21.03
CA ALA A 290 -5.93 -18.84 21.33
C ALA A 290 -4.94 -18.80 22.52
N GLU A 291 -5.23 -19.55 23.58
CA GLU A 291 -4.37 -19.71 24.76
C GLU A 291 -3.06 -20.43 24.41
N ALA A 292 -3.13 -21.45 23.56
CA ALA A 292 -1.94 -22.12 23.02
C ALA A 292 -1.06 -21.13 22.24
N LEU A 293 -1.64 -20.30 21.37
CA LEU A 293 -0.87 -19.29 20.62
C LEU A 293 -0.24 -18.23 21.56
N LEU A 294 -0.94 -17.80 22.61
CA LEU A 294 -0.42 -16.86 23.61
C LEU A 294 0.75 -17.44 24.45
N SER A 295 0.85 -18.76 24.53
CA SER A 295 1.89 -19.47 25.29
C SER A 295 3.00 -20.08 24.42
N ASP A 296 2.80 -20.15 23.10
CA ASP A 296 3.78 -20.68 22.15
C ASP A 296 5.03 -19.79 22.05
N LEU A 297 6.17 -20.33 22.50
CA LEU A 297 7.42 -19.58 22.59
C LEU A 297 7.90 -19.10 21.23
N LYS A 298 7.80 -19.92 20.19
CA LYS A 298 8.24 -19.57 18.83
C LYS A 298 7.44 -18.38 18.29
N ASN A 299 6.11 -18.46 18.30
CA ASN A 299 5.23 -17.39 17.83
C ASN A 299 5.44 -16.10 18.64
N ARG A 300 5.65 -16.20 19.95
CA ARG A 300 5.94 -15.03 20.80
C ARG A 300 7.27 -14.39 20.47
N GLU A 301 8.32 -15.17 20.22
CA GLU A 301 9.63 -14.64 19.83
C GLU A 301 9.56 -13.91 18.50
N GLU A 302 8.90 -14.52 17.50
CA GLU A 302 8.68 -13.87 16.20
C GLU A 302 7.88 -12.56 16.33
N HIS A 303 6.82 -12.57 17.15
CA HIS A 303 6.03 -11.38 17.43
C HIS A 303 6.88 -10.29 18.09
N ASN A 304 7.77 -10.67 19.02
CA ASN A 304 8.60 -9.74 19.75
C ASN A 304 9.63 -9.02 18.87
N TYR A 305 10.09 -9.63 17.77
CA TYR A 305 10.94 -8.93 16.79
C TYR A 305 10.19 -7.76 16.14
N VAL A 306 8.92 -7.97 15.77
CA VAL A 306 8.06 -6.92 15.20
C VAL A 306 7.80 -5.83 16.24
N VAL A 307 7.43 -6.21 17.48
CA VAL A 307 7.19 -5.28 18.59
C VAL A 307 8.40 -4.39 18.85
N LYS A 308 9.61 -4.96 18.96
CA LYS A 308 10.84 -4.19 19.21
C LYS A 308 11.11 -3.19 18.10
N MET A 309 10.95 -3.60 16.85
CA MET A 309 11.20 -2.73 15.70
C MET A 309 10.20 -1.57 15.63
N ILE A 310 8.91 -1.85 15.75
CA ILE A 310 7.87 -0.81 15.73
C ILE A 310 8.01 0.13 16.93
N LYS A 311 8.27 -0.40 18.13
CA LYS A 311 8.50 0.41 19.32
C LYS A 311 9.67 1.38 19.13
N ASN A 312 10.82 0.89 18.68
CA ASN A 312 12.01 1.72 18.47
C ASN A 312 11.74 2.81 17.42
N ALA A 313 11.09 2.45 16.29
CA ALA A 313 10.72 3.41 15.25
C ALA A 313 9.77 4.50 15.77
N MET A 314 8.77 4.11 16.57
CA MET A 314 7.81 5.05 17.16
C MET A 314 8.47 5.95 18.21
N GLU A 315 9.37 5.44 19.05
CA GLU A 315 10.11 6.22 20.06
C GLU A 315 11.06 7.26 19.44
N GLU A 316 11.58 7.00 18.23
CA GLU A 316 12.44 7.94 17.50
C GLU A 316 11.66 9.21 17.07
N VAL A 317 10.39 9.05 16.66
CA VAL A 317 9.60 10.12 16.03
C VAL A 317 8.42 10.62 16.87
N CYS A 318 8.05 9.91 17.93
CA CYS A 318 6.96 10.30 18.82
C CYS A 318 7.50 10.87 20.13
N SER A 319 6.77 11.87 20.67
CA SER A 319 6.99 12.41 22.02
C SER A 319 6.46 11.49 23.12
N ARG A 320 5.48 10.65 22.77
CA ARG A 320 4.86 9.65 23.65
C ARG A 320 4.47 8.44 22.83
N VAL A 321 4.73 7.24 23.34
CA VAL A 321 4.32 5.96 22.75
C VAL A 321 3.52 5.18 23.78
N GLU A 322 2.38 4.63 23.36
CA GLU A 322 1.52 3.78 24.16
C GLU A 322 1.42 2.41 23.49
N MET A 323 1.69 1.37 24.28
CA MET A 323 1.66 -0.02 23.81
C MET A 323 1.36 -0.93 25.02
N PRO A 324 0.47 -1.93 24.88
CA PRO A 324 0.24 -2.88 25.95
C PRO A 324 1.49 -3.75 26.20
N PRO A 325 1.72 -4.20 27.45
CA PRO A 325 2.93 -4.95 27.80
C PRO A 325 2.95 -6.38 27.25
N ASN A 326 1.79 -6.92 26.88
CA ASN A 326 1.64 -8.28 26.36
C ASN A 326 0.79 -8.26 25.08
N PRO A 327 1.04 -9.18 24.13
CA PRO A 327 0.16 -9.35 22.98
C PRO A 327 -1.23 -9.80 23.41
N GLN A 328 -2.22 -9.41 22.61
CA GLN A 328 -3.61 -9.87 22.69
C GLN A 328 -3.94 -10.73 21.46
N ILE A 329 -5.09 -11.41 21.48
CA ILE A 329 -5.54 -12.23 20.35
C ILE A 329 -6.48 -11.44 19.45
N MET A 330 -6.13 -11.31 18.18
CA MET A 330 -7.01 -10.79 17.14
C MET A 330 -7.58 -11.95 16.32
N LYS A 331 -8.89 -12.20 16.44
CA LYS A 331 -9.58 -13.26 15.70
C LYS A 331 -10.04 -12.74 14.33
N MET A 332 -9.62 -13.41 13.26
CA MET A 332 -10.12 -13.22 11.89
C MET A 332 -10.98 -14.43 11.48
N ARG A 333 -11.58 -14.39 10.28
CA ARG A 333 -12.52 -15.43 9.83
C ARG A 333 -11.93 -16.85 9.91
N ASP A 334 -10.72 -17.03 9.38
CA ASP A 334 -10.10 -18.34 9.19
C ASP A 334 -8.90 -18.61 10.13
N ILE A 335 -8.30 -17.54 10.68
CA ILE A 335 -7.12 -17.59 11.55
C ILE A 335 -7.24 -16.59 12.70
N GLN A 336 -6.41 -16.76 13.75
CA GLN A 336 -6.23 -15.77 14.81
C GLN A 336 -4.74 -15.46 15.00
N HIS A 337 -4.43 -14.22 15.38
CA HIS A 337 -3.07 -13.69 15.45
C HIS A 337 -2.72 -13.16 16.83
N LEU A 338 -1.44 -13.22 17.18
CA LEU A 338 -0.92 -12.31 18.21
C LEU A 338 -0.91 -10.89 17.64
N TYR A 339 -1.50 -9.98 18.40
CA TYR A 339 -1.75 -8.60 18.03
C TYR A 339 -1.30 -7.66 19.14
N THR A 340 -0.50 -6.66 18.80
CA THR A 340 -0.09 -5.59 19.73
C THR A 340 -0.34 -4.24 19.05
N PRO A 341 -1.37 -3.48 19.43
CA PRO A 341 -1.59 -2.13 18.91
C PRO A 341 -0.53 -1.18 19.48
N VAL A 342 -0.08 -0.23 18.65
CA VAL A 342 0.85 0.81 19.07
C VAL A 342 0.27 2.16 18.64
N SER A 343 0.17 3.09 19.58
CA SER A 343 -0.19 4.48 19.29
C SER A 343 0.88 5.43 19.81
N GLY A 344 0.93 6.63 19.25
CA GLY A 344 1.87 7.64 19.74
C GLY A 344 1.49 9.05 19.29
N LYS A 345 2.08 10.03 19.97
CA LYS A 345 1.97 11.45 19.60
C LYS A 345 3.22 11.87 18.83
N VAL A 346 3.10 12.12 17.52
CA VAL A 346 4.22 12.48 16.64
C VAL A 346 4.81 13.84 17.04
N LYS A 347 6.14 13.98 16.93
CA LYS A 347 6.84 15.27 17.14
C LYS A 347 6.51 16.22 15.99
N GLU A 348 6.47 17.52 16.25
CA GLU A 348 6.15 18.55 15.24
C GLU A 348 7.12 18.57 14.05
N THR A 349 8.35 18.10 14.25
CA THR A 349 9.39 18.04 13.21
C THR A 349 9.27 16.82 12.29
N GLU A 350 8.40 15.86 12.63
CA GLU A 350 8.33 14.57 11.96
C GLU A 350 7.08 14.43 11.10
N SER A 351 7.20 13.67 10.01
CA SER A 351 6.11 13.42 9.06
C SER A 351 5.68 11.95 9.06
N LEU A 352 4.54 11.67 8.41
CA LEU A 352 4.13 10.31 8.12
C LEU A 352 5.18 9.56 7.26
N ILE A 353 5.88 10.26 6.38
CA ILE A 353 6.92 9.67 5.53
C ILE A 353 8.15 9.26 6.36
N SER A 354 8.54 10.04 7.39
CA SER A 354 9.59 9.65 8.35
C SER A 354 9.27 8.31 9.00
N LEU A 355 8.03 8.14 9.46
CA LEU A 355 7.55 6.89 10.06
C LEU A 355 7.61 5.71 9.08
N ILE A 356 7.15 5.90 7.84
CA ILE A 356 7.20 4.85 6.81
C ILE A 356 8.65 4.40 6.57
N ARG A 357 9.60 5.33 6.48
CA ARG A 357 11.03 5.01 6.28
C ARG A 357 11.58 4.11 7.37
N LEU A 358 11.24 4.40 8.63
CA LEU A 358 11.69 3.63 9.79
C LEU A 358 11.02 2.24 9.85
N LEU A 359 9.74 2.15 9.50
CA LEU A 359 8.94 0.93 9.57
C LEU A 359 9.10 0.00 8.35
N HIS A 360 9.55 0.49 7.20
CA HIS A 360 9.62 -0.32 5.97
C HIS A 360 11.04 -0.77 5.61
N PRO A 361 11.29 -2.08 5.40
CA PRO A 361 10.37 -3.19 5.62
C PRO A 361 10.32 -3.62 7.09
N THR A 362 9.16 -4.13 7.50
CA THR A 362 8.99 -4.71 8.84
C THR A 362 9.68 -6.08 8.92
N PRO A 363 9.98 -6.60 10.13
CA PRO A 363 10.47 -7.97 10.30
C PRO A 363 9.54 -9.06 9.75
N ALA A 364 8.25 -8.76 9.58
CA ALA A 364 7.28 -9.67 8.98
C ALA A 364 7.43 -9.79 7.45
N LEU A 365 8.20 -8.90 6.81
CA LEU A 365 8.30 -8.79 5.35
C LEU A 365 9.73 -8.82 4.82
N GLY A 366 10.69 -8.25 5.57
CA GLY A 366 12.11 -8.28 5.26
C GLY A 366 12.87 -9.29 6.10
N GLY A 367 12.60 -9.32 7.41
CA GLY A 367 13.32 -10.18 8.36
C GLY A 367 14.03 -9.38 9.45
N PHE A 368 14.86 -10.05 10.23
CA PHE A 368 15.52 -9.47 11.40
C PHE A 368 16.92 -10.07 11.63
N PRO A 369 17.96 -9.23 11.85
CA PRO A 369 17.98 -7.77 11.69
C PRO A 369 17.79 -7.32 10.23
N ARG A 370 17.27 -6.09 10.04
CA ARG A 370 16.72 -5.60 8.76
C ARG A 370 17.74 -5.59 7.62
N GLU A 371 18.91 -5.00 7.84
CA GLU A 371 19.89 -4.77 6.77
C GLU A 371 20.53 -6.08 6.28
N GLU A 372 20.82 -6.97 7.20
CA GLU A 372 21.35 -8.31 6.93
C GLU A 372 20.31 -9.15 6.17
N ALA A 373 19.05 -9.13 6.62
CA ALA A 373 17.99 -9.87 5.95
C ALA A 373 17.76 -9.35 4.52
N LEU A 374 17.78 -8.04 4.30
CA LEU A 374 17.68 -7.44 2.97
C LEU A 374 18.84 -7.82 2.05
N LYS A 375 20.08 -7.89 2.55
CA LYS A 375 21.23 -8.39 1.78
C LYS A 375 21.00 -9.83 1.31
N VAL A 376 20.58 -10.71 2.22
CA VAL A 376 20.28 -12.11 1.88
C VAL A 376 19.15 -12.19 0.85
N ILE A 377 18.05 -11.43 1.02
CA ILE A 377 16.95 -11.37 0.03
C ILE A 377 17.49 -11.00 -1.36
N ARG A 378 18.32 -9.95 -1.46
CA ARG A 378 18.87 -9.53 -2.77
C ARG A 378 19.68 -10.62 -3.45
N GLU A 379 20.46 -11.37 -2.69
CA GLU A 379 21.37 -12.41 -3.16
C GLU A 379 20.66 -13.70 -3.56
N VAL A 380 19.69 -14.15 -2.76
CA VAL A 380 19.08 -15.48 -2.93
C VAL A 380 17.74 -15.43 -3.65
N GLU A 381 17.00 -14.32 -3.55
CA GLU A 381 15.69 -14.19 -4.16
C GLU A 381 15.84 -13.84 -5.65
N GLY A 382 15.43 -14.78 -6.50
CA GLY A 382 15.35 -14.61 -7.96
C GLY A 382 14.17 -13.75 -8.42
N LEU A 383 13.65 -12.89 -7.55
CA LEU A 383 12.47 -12.06 -7.76
C LEU A 383 12.82 -10.59 -7.53
N ASP A 384 12.28 -9.73 -8.39
CA ASP A 384 12.14 -8.31 -8.10
C ASP A 384 10.73 -8.09 -7.52
N ARG A 385 10.67 -7.79 -6.23
CA ARG A 385 9.41 -7.57 -5.53
C ARG A 385 8.71 -6.30 -5.97
N GLY A 386 9.43 -5.31 -6.52
CA GLY A 386 8.90 -3.99 -6.84
C GLY A 386 7.98 -3.45 -5.75
N MET A 387 6.69 -3.33 -6.00
CA MET A 387 5.73 -2.80 -5.02
C MET A 387 5.23 -3.85 -4.01
N TYR A 388 5.51 -5.15 -4.14
CA TYR A 388 5.02 -6.20 -3.24
C TYR A 388 5.72 -6.16 -1.86
N GLY A 389 4.91 -6.22 -0.79
CA GLY A 389 5.40 -6.15 0.59
C GLY A 389 5.94 -4.77 0.98
N ALA A 390 5.61 -3.73 0.21
CA ALA A 390 6.07 -2.37 0.37
C ALA A 390 4.92 -1.43 0.81
N PRO A 391 5.20 -0.19 1.21
CA PRO A 391 4.18 0.76 1.64
C PRO A 391 3.35 1.23 0.45
N ILE A 392 2.03 1.15 0.56
CA ILE A 392 1.07 1.71 -0.39
C ILE A 392 -0.05 2.41 0.38
N GLY A 393 -0.50 3.56 -0.10
CA GLY A 393 -1.48 4.36 0.61
C GLY A 393 -1.56 5.79 0.12
N TRP A 394 -1.83 6.69 1.05
CA TRP A 394 -2.10 8.09 0.73
C TRP A 394 -1.70 9.05 1.86
N LEU A 395 -1.45 10.30 1.50
CA LEU A 395 -1.08 11.41 2.39
C LEU A 395 -1.82 12.68 1.94
N ASP A 396 -2.66 13.27 2.80
CA ASP A 396 -3.38 14.51 2.51
C ASP A 396 -2.54 15.77 2.77
N TYR A 397 -3.06 16.91 2.31
CA TYR A 397 -2.41 18.21 2.42
C TYR A 397 -2.27 18.72 3.87
N GLN A 398 -2.97 18.11 4.82
CA GLN A 398 -2.86 18.40 6.25
C GLN A 398 -1.87 17.45 6.95
N GLY A 399 -1.24 16.55 6.20
CA GLY A 399 -0.26 15.60 6.71
C GLY A 399 -0.87 14.38 7.38
N ASN A 400 -2.17 14.12 7.20
CA ASN A 400 -2.81 12.88 7.62
C ASN A 400 -2.70 11.84 6.53
N GLY A 401 -2.82 10.56 6.87
CA GLY A 401 -2.72 9.53 5.86
C GLY A 401 -2.67 8.14 6.45
N GLU A 402 -2.70 7.17 5.55
CA GLU A 402 -2.68 5.77 5.92
C GLU A 402 -1.94 4.97 4.85
N PHE A 403 -1.06 4.09 5.32
CA PHE A 403 -0.30 3.19 4.49
C PHE A 403 -0.47 1.77 5.00
N ALA A 404 -0.79 0.87 4.07
CA ALA A 404 -0.79 -0.55 4.27
C ALA A 404 0.53 -1.15 3.78
N VAL A 405 0.81 -2.35 4.24
CA VAL A 405 1.78 -3.22 3.57
C VAL A 405 1.09 -3.87 2.39
N SER A 406 1.64 -3.77 1.19
CA SER A 406 1.04 -4.29 -0.05
C SER A 406 1.18 -5.81 -0.27
N ILE A 407 0.90 -6.62 0.75
CA ILE A 407 0.82 -8.09 0.64
C ILE A 407 -0.54 -8.53 0.07
N ARG A 408 -0.66 -9.82 -0.27
CA ARG A 408 -1.87 -10.42 -0.89
C ARG A 408 -2.26 -9.64 -2.15
N SER A 409 -1.29 -9.48 -3.02
CA SER A 409 -1.35 -8.58 -4.16
C SER A 409 -0.78 -9.23 -5.42
N GLY A 410 -1.05 -8.59 -6.54
CA GLY A 410 -0.53 -8.98 -7.84
C GLY A 410 -0.38 -7.79 -8.77
N LEU A 411 0.37 -8.02 -9.83
CA LEU A 411 0.63 -7.06 -10.90
C LEU A 411 -0.06 -7.56 -12.17
N LEU A 412 -1.02 -6.77 -12.66
CA LEU A 412 -1.75 -7.04 -13.88
C LEU A 412 -1.08 -6.33 -15.04
N HIS A 413 -0.87 -7.04 -16.14
CA HIS A 413 -0.32 -6.49 -17.38
C HIS A 413 -0.84 -7.28 -18.58
N GLY A 414 -1.65 -6.64 -19.43
CA GLY A 414 -2.29 -7.30 -20.56
C GLY A 414 -3.09 -8.53 -20.11
N ASN A 415 -2.76 -9.69 -20.67
CA ASN A 415 -3.39 -10.97 -20.33
C ASN A 415 -2.59 -11.79 -19.28
N VAL A 416 -1.71 -11.16 -18.50
CA VAL A 416 -0.92 -11.82 -17.46
C VAL A 416 -1.15 -11.15 -16.11
N ALA A 417 -1.33 -11.95 -15.07
CA ALA A 417 -1.27 -11.50 -13.69
C ALA A 417 -0.11 -12.20 -12.97
N THR A 418 0.80 -11.44 -12.37
CA THR A 418 1.83 -11.96 -11.49
C THR A 418 1.38 -11.77 -10.05
N ILE A 419 1.08 -12.83 -9.31
CA ILE A 419 0.70 -12.76 -7.89
C ILE A 419 1.89 -13.14 -7.01
N PHE A 420 1.93 -12.59 -5.80
CA PHE A 420 3.08 -12.72 -4.90
C PHE A 420 2.67 -13.31 -3.55
N ALA A 421 3.55 -14.13 -2.98
CA ALA A 421 3.43 -14.67 -1.64
C ALA A 421 4.81 -14.85 -1.02
N GLY A 422 4.89 -14.74 0.31
CA GLY A 422 6.14 -14.94 1.04
C GLY A 422 5.92 -15.53 2.42
N CYS A 423 6.97 -16.08 2.99
CA CYS A 423 7.00 -16.71 4.30
C CYS A 423 8.31 -16.39 5.03
N GLY A 424 8.26 -16.46 6.36
CA GLY A 424 9.39 -16.14 7.21
C GLY A 424 10.23 -17.37 7.47
N ILE A 425 11.47 -17.37 7.02
CA ILE A 425 12.42 -18.45 7.22
C ILE A 425 13.18 -18.20 8.53
N VAL A 426 13.12 -19.18 9.42
CA VAL A 426 13.89 -19.27 10.67
C VAL A 426 14.72 -20.57 10.68
N ALA A 427 15.60 -20.74 11.67
CA ALA A 427 16.55 -21.86 11.70
C ALA A 427 15.86 -23.25 11.64
N ASP A 428 14.68 -23.36 12.23
CA ASP A 428 13.89 -24.60 12.29
C ASP A 428 12.79 -24.66 11.20
N SER A 429 12.86 -23.82 10.16
CA SER A 429 11.90 -23.86 9.05
C SER A 429 12.06 -25.14 8.21
N ASP A 430 10.94 -25.73 7.80
CA ASP A 430 10.91 -26.87 6.88
C ASP A 430 10.56 -26.41 5.46
N PRO A 431 11.47 -26.55 4.47
CA PRO A 431 11.26 -26.03 3.11
C PRO A 431 9.96 -26.47 2.42
N ASP A 432 9.49 -27.69 2.70
CA ASP A 432 8.23 -28.19 2.18
C ASP A 432 7.03 -27.46 2.77
N SER A 433 7.00 -27.31 4.10
CA SER A 433 5.95 -26.58 4.81
C SER A 433 5.89 -25.11 4.38
N GLU A 434 7.04 -24.47 4.19
CA GLU A 434 7.13 -23.07 3.71
C GLU A 434 6.59 -22.89 2.28
N TYR A 435 6.79 -23.89 1.41
CA TYR A 435 6.20 -23.90 0.06
C TYR A 435 4.67 -23.98 0.11
N GLU A 436 4.13 -24.85 0.97
CA GLU A 436 2.68 -25.00 1.15
C GLU A 436 2.05 -23.75 1.80
N GLU A 437 2.74 -23.12 2.77
CA GLU A 437 2.29 -21.86 3.38
C GLU A 437 2.14 -20.76 2.32
N THR A 438 3.13 -20.59 1.45
CA THR A 438 3.06 -19.61 0.37
C THR A 438 1.98 -19.94 -0.67
N ALA A 439 1.70 -21.23 -0.91
CA ALA A 439 0.61 -21.66 -1.79
C ALA A 439 -0.76 -21.26 -1.22
N ILE A 440 -0.97 -21.44 0.09
CA ILE A 440 -2.16 -20.94 0.79
C ILE A 440 -2.24 -19.41 0.66
N LYS A 441 -1.09 -18.73 0.71
CA LYS A 441 -1.05 -17.28 0.66
C LYS A 441 -1.44 -16.67 -0.69
N PHE A 442 -1.29 -17.42 -1.79
CA PHE A 442 -1.77 -17.03 -3.12
C PHE A 442 -3.29 -17.08 -3.27
N LYS A 443 -3.99 -17.94 -2.50
CA LYS A 443 -5.42 -18.23 -2.70
C LYS A 443 -6.31 -16.98 -2.80
N PRO A 444 -6.21 -15.96 -1.92
CA PRO A 444 -7.07 -14.79 -2.02
C PRO A 444 -7.00 -14.09 -3.39
N MET A 445 -5.78 -13.91 -3.91
CA MET A 445 -5.59 -13.31 -5.24
C MET A 445 -6.00 -14.27 -6.36
N LEU A 446 -5.65 -15.56 -6.24
CA LEU A 446 -6.01 -16.56 -7.26
C LEU A 446 -7.54 -16.66 -7.43
N THR A 447 -8.30 -16.66 -6.33
CA THR A 447 -9.77 -16.66 -6.35
C THR A 447 -10.34 -15.37 -6.96
N ALA A 448 -9.76 -14.21 -6.62
CA ALA A 448 -10.15 -12.93 -7.23
C ALA A 448 -9.84 -12.87 -8.74
N LEU A 449 -8.92 -13.71 -9.21
CA LEU A 449 -8.57 -13.86 -10.61
C LEU A 449 -9.37 -14.97 -11.33
N GLY A 450 -10.32 -15.62 -10.64
CA GLY A 450 -11.15 -16.69 -11.20
C GLY A 450 -10.51 -18.09 -11.17
N GLY A 451 -9.39 -18.25 -10.46
CA GLY A 451 -8.81 -19.56 -10.15
C GLY A 451 -9.55 -20.27 -9.02
N LYS A 452 -9.29 -21.58 -8.86
CA LYS A 452 -9.83 -22.43 -7.80
C LYS A 452 -8.74 -22.83 -6.82
#